data_AF-A0A7S0HJK3-F1
#
_entry.id   AF-A0A7S0HJK3-F1
#
_cell.length_a   1.000
_cell.length_b   1.000
_cell.length_c   1.000
_cell.angle_alpha   90.00
_cell.angle_beta   90.00
_cell.angle_gamma   90.00
#
_symmetry.space_group_name_H-M   'P 1'
#
loop_
_entity.id
_entity.type
_entity.pdbx_description
1 polymer ?
#
loop_
_entity_poly.entity_id
_entity_poly.type
_entity_poly.pdbx_seq_one_letter_code
_entity_poly.pdbx_strand_id
1 'polypeptide(L)'
;HPGKLGSALMAAMVVPRRKAGGWDTAPEDAALVEEVSAPARGIASLAWLRPFASLQQLDLCHNRLTCLDGIEACALLRSIDVRDNLLDDPVRMVAQLGGLKRLERIDARQNPFSRHFTGGGMSPTTPALRPSGAV
;
A
#
# COMPACT_ATOMS: atom_id res chain seq x y z
N HIS A 1 5.94 -17.52 13.44
CA HIS A 1 6.87 -17.55 12.30
C HIS A 1 6.24 -16.82 11.13
N PRO A 2 6.92 -15.83 10.50
CA PRO A 2 6.43 -15.23 9.27
C PRO A 2 6.67 -16.26 8.16
N GLY A 3 5.80 -17.22 7.89
CA GLY A 3 4.36 -17.11 7.74
C GLY A 3 4.14 -17.40 6.26
N LYS A 4 4.37 -18.67 5.89
CA LYS A 4 4.38 -19.19 4.51
C LYS A 4 3.14 -18.67 3.76
N LEU A 5 3.27 -17.63 2.95
CA LEU A 5 2.44 -17.56 1.75
C LEU A 5 2.81 -18.84 0.99
N GLY A 6 1.90 -19.82 0.97
CA GLY A 6 2.13 -21.06 0.25
C GLY A 6 2.49 -20.75 -1.20
N SER A 7 3.35 -21.55 -1.82
CA SER A 7 3.79 -21.37 -3.22
C SER A 7 2.61 -21.10 -4.18
N ALA A 8 1.48 -21.77 -3.95
CA ALA A 8 0.23 -21.55 -4.70
C ALA A 8 -0.38 -20.15 -4.52
N LEU A 9 -0.26 -19.55 -3.34
CA LEU A 9 -0.76 -18.19 -3.07
C LEU A 9 0.13 -17.15 -3.74
N MET A 10 1.46 -17.35 -3.70
CA MET A 10 2.42 -16.51 -4.45
C MET A 10 2.18 -16.62 -5.96
N ALA A 11 1.92 -17.82 -6.48
CA ALA A 11 1.60 -18.04 -7.89
C ALA A 11 0.31 -17.32 -8.31
N ALA A 12 -0.70 -17.25 -7.43
CA ALA A 12 -1.94 -16.53 -7.68
C ALA A 12 -1.82 -14.99 -7.51
N MET A 13 -0.67 -14.51 -7.06
CA MET A 13 -0.38 -13.09 -6.85
C MET A 13 0.56 -12.53 -7.92
N VAL A 14 1.33 -13.37 -8.60
CA VAL A 14 2.17 -12.97 -9.73
C VAL A 14 1.31 -13.00 -10.99
N VAL A 15 1.24 -11.90 -11.74
CA VAL A 15 0.60 -11.92 -13.06
C VAL A 15 1.56 -12.69 -13.99
N PRO A 16 1.19 -13.88 -14.51
CA PRO A 16 2.13 -14.69 -15.25
C PRO A 16 2.29 -14.09 -16.64
N ARG A 17 3.25 -13.17 -16.81
CA ARG A 17 3.61 -12.70 -18.15
C ARG A 17 4.44 -13.71 -18.94
N ARG A 18 4.82 -14.88 -18.39
CA ARG A 18 5.31 -15.99 -19.23
C ARG A 18 5.35 -17.37 -18.56
N LYS A 19 4.71 -18.30 -19.29
CA LYS A 19 4.79 -19.78 -19.36
C LYS A 19 4.08 -20.66 -18.33
N ALA A 20 3.19 -21.47 -18.91
CA ALA A 20 2.65 -22.71 -18.42
C ALA A 20 3.78 -23.69 -18.06
N GLY A 21 3.83 -24.07 -16.79
CA GLY A 21 4.73 -25.05 -16.20
C GLY A 21 4.58 -24.91 -14.69
N GLY A 22 4.16 -25.98 -14.00
CA GLY A 22 3.75 -25.94 -12.59
C GLY A 22 4.71 -25.15 -11.71
N TRP A 23 4.16 -24.28 -10.86
CA TRP A 23 4.95 -23.31 -10.09
C TRP A 23 5.41 -23.92 -8.76
N ASP A 24 6.55 -24.59 -8.80
CA ASP A 24 7.47 -24.61 -7.66
C ASP A 24 8.38 -23.38 -7.82
N THR A 25 7.91 -22.19 -7.40
CA THR A 25 8.68 -20.95 -7.56
C THR A 25 10.00 -21.04 -6.79
N ALA A 26 11.09 -21.36 -7.48
CA ALA A 26 12.42 -21.20 -6.97
C ALA A 26 12.66 -19.70 -6.68
N PRO A 27 13.47 -19.34 -5.68
CA PRO A 27 13.79 -17.95 -5.38
C PRO A 27 14.40 -17.20 -6.57
N GLU A 28 15.00 -17.92 -7.52
CA GLU A 28 15.59 -17.38 -8.75
C GLU A 28 14.51 -16.86 -9.72
N ASP A 29 13.36 -17.52 -9.82
CA ASP A 29 12.25 -17.09 -10.67
C ASP A 29 11.51 -15.89 -10.09
N ALA A 30 11.46 -15.78 -8.76
CA ALA A 30 10.87 -14.62 -8.07
C ALA A 30 11.62 -13.33 -8.40
N ALA A 31 12.94 -13.40 -8.60
CA ALA A 31 13.76 -12.26 -9.01
C ALA A 31 13.50 -11.81 -10.46
N LEU A 32 12.79 -12.60 -11.28
CA LEU A 32 12.41 -12.23 -12.66
C LEU A 32 11.01 -11.63 -12.75
N VAL A 33 10.24 -11.63 -11.66
CA VAL A 33 8.87 -11.11 -11.67
C VAL A 33 8.89 -9.59 -11.64
N GLU A 34 8.25 -8.99 -12.64
CA GLU A 34 8.09 -7.55 -12.76
C GLU A 34 6.74 -7.04 -12.26
N GLU A 35 5.72 -7.91 -12.17
CA GLU A 35 4.34 -7.52 -11.88
C GLU A 35 3.69 -8.50 -10.89
N VAL A 36 3.18 -7.95 -9.78
CA VAL A 36 2.47 -8.69 -8.73
C VAL A 36 1.14 -7.97 -8.47
N SER A 37 0.03 -8.71 -8.56
CA SER A 37 -1.31 -8.25 -8.20
C SER A 37 -1.92 -9.20 -7.17
N ALA A 38 -2.17 -8.67 -5.98
CA ALA A 38 -2.73 -9.41 -4.86
C ALA A 38 -3.86 -8.62 -4.15
N PRO A 39 -4.93 -8.27 -4.88
CA PRO A 39 -6.03 -7.53 -4.29
C PRO A 39 -6.84 -8.40 -3.32
N ALA A 40 -7.41 -7.79 -2.28
CA ALA A 40 -8.38 -8.44 -1.37
C ALA A 40 -7.88 -9.72 -0.65
N ARG A 41 -6.58 -9.80 -0.34
CA ARG A 41 -5.97 -10.98 0.30
C ARG A 41 -5.77 -10.86 1.81
N GLY A 42 -6.16 -9.74 2.41
CA GLY A 42 -5.99 -9.51 3.85
C GLY A 42 -4.51 -9.37 4.26
N ILE A 43 -3.65 -8.93 3.34
CA ILE A 43 -2.22 -8.77 3.58
C ILE A 43 -2.00 -7.60 4.54
N ALA A 44 -1.23 -7.84 5.60
CA ALA A 44 -0.88 -6.85 6.62
C ALA A 44 0.63 -6.50 6.65
N SER A 45 1.47 -7.27 5.94
CA SER A 45 2.92 -7.07 5.89
C SER A 45 3.46 -7.36 4.49
N LEU A 46 4.52 -6.65 4.10
CA LEU A 46 5.21 -6.81 2.82
C LEU A 46 6.51 -7.61 2.93
N ALA A 47 6.78 -8.28 4.06
CA ALA A 47 8.02 -9.04 4.23
C ALA A 47 8.20 -10.17 3.19
N TRP A 48 7.11 -10.63 2.58
CA TRP A 48 7.12 -11.63 1.51
C TRP A 48 7.57 -11.07 0.15
N LEU A 49 7.72 -9.75 0.02
CA LEU A 49 8.23 -9.11 -1.20
C LEU A 49 9.75 -9.18 -1.37
N ARG A 50 10.48 -9.58 -0.32
CA ARG A 50 11.96 -9.69 -0.30
C ARG A 50 12.60 -10.39 -1.51
N PRO A 51 12.08 -11.51 -2.05
CA PRO A 51 12.69 -12.17 -3.20
C PRO A 51 12.39 -11.48 -4.55
N PHE A 52 11.44 -10.55 -4.61
CA PHE A 52 11.00 -9.89 -5.85
C PHE A 52 11.79 -8.60 -6.11
N ALA A 53 13.10 -8.72 -6.32
CA ALA A 53 14.00 -7.59 -6.52
C ALA A 53 13.74 -6.82 -7.84
N SER A 54 13.21 -7.49 -8.86
CA SER A 54 12.89 -6.90 -10.17
C SER A 54 11.46 -6.39 -10.32
N LEU A 55 10.71 -6.34 -9.22
CA LEU A 55 9.32 -5.89 -9.25
C LEU A 55 9.22 -4.44 -9.69
N GLN A 56 8.40 -4.17 -10.72
CA GLN A 56 8.15 -2.85 -11.28
C GLN A 56 6.71 -2.38 -11.00
N GLN A 57 5.76 -3.30 -10.92
CA GLN A 57 4.35 -3.02 -10.69
C GLN A 57 3.81 -3.86 -9.54
N LEU A 58 3.16 -3.22 -8.58
CA LEU A 58 2.59 -3.85 -7.40
C LEU A 58 1.16 -3.36 -7.17
N ASP A 59 0.22 -4.29 -7.18
CA ASP A 59 -1.18 -4.05 -6.82
C ASP A 59 -1.54 -4.81 -5.54
N LEU A 60 -1.87 -4.03 -4.52
CA LEU A 60 -2.26 -4.49 -3.18
C LEU A 60 -3.54 -3.79 -2.73
N CYS A 61 -4.43 -3.44 -3.65
CA CYS A 61 -5.69 -2.82 -3.28
C CYS A 61 -6.58 -3.73 -2.40
N HIS A 62 -7.45 -3.13 -1.59
CA HIS A 62 -8.37 -3.85 -0.69
C HIS A 62 -7.69 -4.79 0.31
N ASN A 63 -6.48 -4.46 0.78
CA ASN A 63 -5.77 -5.23 1.81
C ASN A 63 -5.90 -4.58 3.19
N ARG A 64 -5.11 -5.06 4.16
CA ARG A 64 -5.14 -4.58 5.56
C ARG A 64 -3.78 -4.01 5.95
N LEU A 65 -3.09 -3.39 4.99
CA LEU A 65 -1.76 -2.81 5.22
C LEU A 65 -1.89 -1.60 6.13
N THR A 66 -1.17 -1.61 7.24
CA THR A 66 -1.02 -0.46 8.15
C THR A 66 0.31 0.25 7.93
N CYS A 67 1.27 -0.41 7.31
CA CYS A 67 2.54 0.15 6.89
C CYS A 67 3.06 -0.56 5.63
N LEU A 68 4.07 0.03 4.98
CA LEU A 68 4.74 -0.55 3.81
C LEU A 68 6.12 -1.14 4.17
N ASP A 69 6.30 -1.64 5.40
CA ASP A 69 7.57 -2.25 5.82
C ASP A 69 7.86 -3.52 4.99
N GLY A 70 9.00 -3.54 4.28
CA GLY A 70 9.39 -4.58 3.34
C GLY A 70 9.37 -4.13 1.87
N ILE A 71 8.80 -2.96 1.55
CA ILE A 71 8.80 -2.40 0.19
C ILE A 71 10.20 -2.00 -0.29
N GLU A 72 11.11 -1.72 0.64
CA GLU A 72 12.50 -1.33 0.35
C GLU A 72 13.29 -2.39 -0.42
N ALA A 73 12.86 -3.65 -0.39
CA ALA A 73 13.45 -4.72 -1.17
C ALA A 73 13.21 -4.57 -2.68
N CYS A 74 12.12 -3.90 -3.08
CA CYS A 74 11.72 -3.72 -4.47
C CYS A 74 12.28 -2.41 -5.05
N ALA A 75 13.62 -2.29 -5.13
CA ALA A 75 14.29 -1.05 -5.58
C ALA A 75 13.94 -0.61 -7.02
N LEU A 76 13.38 -1.51 -7.82
CA LEU A 76 12.97 -1.28 -9.21
C LEU A 76 11.49 -0.90 -9.38
N LEU A 77 10.75 -0.76 -8.28
CA LEU A 77 9.33 -0.47 -8.30
C LEU A 77 9.05 0.90 -8.93
N ARG A 78 8.14 0.90 -9.92
CA ARG A 78 7.70 2.10 -10.64
C ARG A 78 6.28 2.50 -10.29
N SER A 79 5.41 1.53 -10.05
CA SER A 79 4.00 1.76 -9.76
C SER A 79 3.55 0.92 -8.58
N ILE A 80 2.88 1.55 -7.62
CA ILE A 80 2.28 0.88 -6.47
C ILE A 80 0.83 1.32 -6.29
N ASP A 81 -0.07 0.35 -6.13
CA ASP A 81 -1.46 0.54 -5.75
C ASP A 81 -1.71 -0.07 -4.37
N VAL A 82 -1.98 0.78 -3.39
CA VAL A 82 -2.33 0.43 -2.01
C VAL A 82 -3.68 1.05 -1.64
N ARG A 83 -4.59 1.17 -2.61
CA ARG A 83 -5.94 1.67 -2.36
C ARG A 83 -6.70 0.81 -1.36
N ASP A 84 -7.58 1.45 -0.60
CA ASP A 84 -8.47 0.77 0.34
C ASP A 84 -7.71 -0.16 1.30
N ASN A 85 -6.68 0.40 1.93
CA ASN A 85 -5.89 -0.22 2.98
C ASN A 85 -6.11 0.54 4.31
N LEU A 86 -5.31 0.23 5.32
CA LEU A 86 -5.40 0.78 6.68
C LEU A 86 -4.23 1.71 7.00
N LEU A 87 -3.63 2.35 5.99
CA LEU A 87 -2.55 3.31 6.20
C LEU A 87 -3.10 4.59 6.87
N ASP A 88 -2.59 4.92 8.04
CA ASP A 88 -3.01 6.06 8.86
C ASP A 88 -1.96 7.17 8.94
N ASP A 89 -0.69 6.83 8.75
CA ASP A 89 0.43 7.76 8.78
C ASP A 89 1.03 7.99 7.37
N PRO A 90 0.70 9.14 6.73
CA PRO A 90 1.25 9.46 5.42
C PRO A 90 2.75 9.80 5.47
N VAL A 91 3.26 10.32 6.60
CA VAL A 91 4.68 10.66 6.76
C VAL A 91 5.51 9.39 6.79
N ARG A 92 5.07 8.39 7.55
CA ARG A 92 5.71 7.06 7.56
C ARG A 92 5.70 6.40 6.19
N MET A 93 4.57 6.47 5.48
CA MET A 93 4.45 5.93 4.13
C MET A 93 5.49 6.56 3.19
N VAL A 94 5.60 7.89 3.19
CA VAL A 94 6.57 8.61 2.34
C VAL A 94 8.01 8.28 2.75
N ALA A 95 8.30 8.16 4.05
CA ALA A 95 9.64 7.78 4.52
C ALA A 95 10.05 6.38 4.02
N GLN A 96 9.12 5.42 4.01
CA GLN A 96 9.35 4.06 3.48
C GLN A 96 9.54 4.06 1.96
N LEU A 97 8.72 4.83 1.24
CA LEU A 97 8.82 4.94 -0.23
C LEU A 97 9.99 5.80 -0.69
N GLY A 98 10.55 6.65 0.18
CA GLY A 98 11.66 7.55 -0.15
C GLY A 98 12.94 6.84 -0.62
N GLY A 99 13.10 5.56 -0.28
CA GLY A 99 14.20 4.73 -0.80
C GLY A 99 14.03 4.31 -2.27
N LEU A 100 12.82 4.36 -2.81
CA LEU A 100 12.47 3.85 -4.14
C LEU A 100 12.66 4.94 -5.20
N LYS A 101 13.90 5.07 -5.69
CA LYS A 101 14.29 6.11 -6.65
C LYS A 101 13.60 6.03 -8.02
N ARG A 102 12.99 4.89 -8.35
CA ARG A 102 12.31 4.65 -9.63
C ARG A 102 10.79 4.77 -9.56
N LEU A 103 10.24 5.12 -8.40
CA LEU A 103 8.81 5.19 -8.19
C LEU A 103 8.22 6.38 -8.95
N GLU A 104 7.36 6.10 -9.93
CA GLU A 104 6.72 7.07 -10.81
C GLU A 104 5.26 7.31 -10.42
N ARG A 105 4.58 6.28 -9.88
CA ARG A 105 3.14 6.31 -9.57
C ARG A 105 2.86 5.66 -8.23
N ILE A 106 2.08 6.35 -7.40
CA ILE A 106 1.60 5.87 -6.10
C ILE A 106 0.10 6.14 -6.05
N ASP A 107 -0.70 5.10 -5.87
CA ASP A 107 -2.11 5.23 -5.57
C ASP A 107 -2.39 4.73 -4.15
N ALA A 108 -2.70 5.66 -3.26
CA ALA A 108 -2.99 5.36 -1.86
C ALA A 108 -4.34 5.94 -1.42
N ARG A 109 -5.28 6.09 -2.37
CA ARG A 109 -6.65 6.56 -2.10
C ARG A 109 -7.39 5.59 -1.17
N GLN A 110 -8.45 6.07 -0.52
CA GLN A 110 -9.30 5.26 0.38
C GLN A 110 -8.57 4.72 1.63
N ASN A 111 -7.40 5.24 1.97
CA ASN A 111 -6.73 4.96 3.25
C ASN A 111 -7.21 5.91 4.37
N PRO A 112 -7.11 5.51 5.65
CA PRO A 112 -7.45 6.35 6.80
C PRO A 112 -6.85 7.76 6.76
N PHE A 113 -5.58 7.93 6.36
CA PHE A 113 -4.97 9.26 6.24
C PHE A 113 -5.67 10.15 5.19
N SER A 114 -6.30 9.55 4.18
CA SER A 114 -7.05 10.28 3.14
C SER A 114 -8.40 10.78 3.66
N ARG A 115 -8.94 10.17 4.73
CA ARG A 115 -10.23 10.58 5.33
C ARG A 115 -10.07 11.74 6.30
N HIS A 116 -8.86 12.01 6.79
CA HIS A 116 -8.60 13.07 7.78
C HIS A 116 -8.58 14.50 7.21
N PHE A 117 -8.91 14.69 5.94
CA PHE A 117 -9.28 16.00 5.40
C PHE A 117 -10.79 16.27 5.54
N THR A 118 -11.42 15.83 6.63
CA THR A 118 -12.57 16.56 7.15
C THR A 118 -11.99 17.85 7.72
N GLY A 119 -11.98 18.89 6.89
CA GLY A 119 -11.65 20.23 7.31
C GLY A 119 -12.23 20.46 8.69
N GLY A 120 -11.42 21.00 9.59
CA GLY A 120 -11.94 21.65 10.77
C GLY A 120 -13.05 22.55 10.26
N GLY A 121 -14.29 22.13 10.51
CA GLY A 121 -15.39 23.04 10.50
C GLY A 121 -14.96 24.09 11.50
N MET A 122 -14.49 25.23 11.00
CA MET A 122 -14.90 26.49 11.58
C MET A 122 -16.42 26.35 11.70
N SER A 123 -16.87 25.86 12.84
CA SER A 123 -18.11 26.34 13.40
C SER A 123 -17.84 27.84 13.47
N PRO A 124 -18.55 28.71 12.72
CA PRO A 124 -18.57 30.09 13.12
C PRO A 124 -19.24 30.05 14.49
N THR A 125 -18.45 30.02 15.56
CA THR A 125 -18.93 30.44 16.87
C THR A 125 -19.24 31.91 16.70
N THR A 126 -20.43 32.19 16.17
CA THR A 126 -21.06 33.50 16.21
C THR A 126 -21.00 33.92 17.67
N PRO A 127 -20.29 35.01 18.02
CA PRO A 127 -20.43 35.56 19.36
C PRO A 127 -21.88 36.02 19.47
N ALA A 128 -22.65 35.37 20.33
CA ALA A 128 -23.99 35.80 20.68
C ALA A 128 -23.88 37.16 21.38
N LEU A 129 -23.96 38.26 20.62
CA LEU A 129 -24.31 39.57 21.16
C LEU A 129 -25.72 39.43 21.73
N ARG A 130 -25.82 39.27 23.06
CA ARG A 130 -27.06 39.55 23.78
C ARG A 130 -27.33 41.05 23.62
N PRO A 131 -28.47 41.47 23.05
CA PRO A 131 -28.92 42.83 23.25
C PRO A 131 -29.42 42.92 24.70
N SER A 132 -28.62 43.48 25.60
CA SER A 132 -29.17 44.04 26.84
C SER A 132 -29.84 45.36 26.50
N GLY A 133 -31.13 45.29 26.21
CA GLY A 133 -32.05 46.42 26.32
C GLY A 133 -33.03 46.18 27.47
N ALA A 134 -33.39 47.27 28.14
CA ALA A 134 -34.33 47.40 29.26
C ALA A 134 -33.78 46.93 30.62
N VAL A 135 -33.76 47.73 31.69
CA VAL A 135 -34.63 48.86 32.12
C VAL A 135 -33.81 49.85 32.94
#